data_AF-A0A1J5S220-F1
#
_entry.id   AF-A0A1J5S220-F1
#
_cell.length_a   1.000
_cell.length_b   1.000
_cell.length_c   1.000
_cell.angle_alpha   90.00
_cell.angle_beta   90.00
_cell.angle_gamma   90.00
#
_symmetry.space_group_name_H-M   'P 1'
#
loop_
_entity.id
_entity.type
_entity.pdbx_description
1 polymer ?
#
loop_
_entity_poly.entity_id
_entity_poly.type
_entity_poly.pdbx_seq_one_letter_code
_entity_poly.pdbx_strand_id
1 'polypeptide(L)'
;MQSCTSPPVDAPIIRLTLVGTGEPLLRMERRLSCAAGGAGIRLMLEVCKNVGALGIAYADMPAVLHEGKVIFSGLPRTEEIEVWLKQLV
;
A
#
# COMPACT_ATOMS: atom_id res chain seq x y z
N MET A 1 -0.46 -19.83 -9.58
CA MET A 1 0.00 -19.00 -8.45
C MET A 1 1.01 -18.01 -9.01
N GLN A 2 0.63 -16.74 -9.21
CA GLN A 2 1.61 -15.71 -9.58
C GLN A 2 2.43 -15.38 -8.34
N SER A 3 3.68 -15.81 -8.36
CA SER A 3 4.68 -15.47 -7.35
C SER A 3 4.90 -13.97 -7.39
N CYS A 4 4.60 -13.27 -6.30
CA CYS A 4 4.96 -11.87 -6.19
C CYS A 4 6.49 -11.80 -6.11
N THR A 5 7.11 -11.13 -7.09
CA THR A 5 8.57 -10.97 -7.14
C THR A 5 9.03 -10.30 -5.86
N SER A 6 10.00 -10.89 -5.15
CA SER A 6 10.59 -10.19 -4.00
C SER A 6 11.55 -9.12 -4.53
N PRO A 7 11.46 -7.87 -4.04
CA PRO A 7 12.36 -6.81 -4.47
C PRO A 7 13.81 -7.08 -4.02
N PRO A 8 14.83 -6.61 -4.77
CA PRO A 8 16.23 -6.77 -4.39
C PRO A 8 16.56 -6.06 -3.06
N VAL A 9 17.62 -6.49 -2.37
CA VAL A 9 17.98 -5.97 -1.04
C VAL A 9 18.32 -4.48 -1.08
N ASP A 10 18.98 -4.04 -2.16
CA ASP A 10 19.39 -2.64 -2.42
C ASP A 10 18.30 -1.79 -3.08
N ALA A 11 17.07 -2.31 -3.20
CA ALA A 11 15.95 -1.55 -3.73
C ALA A 11 15.61 -0.34 -2.86
N PRO A 12 15.13 0.77 -3.47
CA PRO A 12 14.65 1.93 -2.74
C PRO A 12 13.52 1.53 -1.77
N ILE A 13 13.51 2.15 -0.59
CA ILE A 13 12.52 1.88 0.46
C ILE A 13 11.48 3.01 0.47
N ILE A 14 10.21 2.66 0.29
CA ILE A 14 9.09 3.60 0.39
C ILE A 14 8.27 3.26 1.64
N ARG A 15 7.98 4.29 2.43
CA ARG A 15 7.17 4.17 3.65
C ARG A 15 5.72 4.51 3.34
N LEU A 16 4.81 3.60 3.67
CA LEU A 16 3.37 3.82 3.50
C LEU A 16 2.65 3.49 4.81
N THR A 17 1.59 4.24 5.09
CA THR A 17 0.70 3.95 6.21
C THR A 17 -0.60 3.37 5.68
N LEU A 18 -0.95 2.19 6.16
CA LEU A 18 -2.21 1.51 5.87
C LEU A 18 -3.24 1.84 6.95
N VAL A 19 -4.39 2.34 6.53
CA VAL A 19 -5.50 2.66 7.42
C VAL A 19 -6.63 1.69 7.20
N GLY A 20 -7.06 1.05 8.28
CA GLY A 20 -8.21 0.16 8.28
C GLY A 20 -7.97 -1.11 9.08
N THR A 21 -8.89 -2.06 8.92
CA THR A 21 -8.90 -3.29 9.70
C THR A 21 -9.50 -4.46 8.91
N GLY A 22 -9.19 -5.68 9.34
CA GLY A 22 -9.82 -6.91 8.84
C GLY A 22 -9.32 -7.35 7.47
N GLU A 23 -10.13 -8.18 6.81
CA GLU A 23 -9.76 -8.81 5.53
C GLU A 23 -9.47 -7.81 4.39
N PRO A 24 -10.20 -6.67 4.24
CA PRO A 24 -9.87 -5.69 3.21
C PRO A 24 -8.44 -5.14 3.35
N LEU A 25 -7.98 -4.88 4.58
CA LEU A 25 -6.62 -4.42 4.86
C LEU A 25 -5.57 -5.45 4.41
N LEU A 26 -5.77 -6.73 4.73
CA LEU A 26 -4.87 -7.82 4.33
C LEU A 26 -4.81 -7.97 2.81
N ARG A 27 -5.94 -7.78 2.12
CA ARG A 27 -5.98 -7.77 0.66
C ARG A 27 -5.18 -6.60 0.08
N MET A 28 -5.28 -5.42 0.68
CA MET A 28 -4.48 -4.25 0.30
C MET A 28 -2.98 -4.49 0.53
N GLU A 29 -2.58 -4.99 1.70
CA GLU A 29 -1.18 -5.35 2.02
C GLU A 29 -0.60 -6.29 0.96
N ARG A 30 -1.37 -7.32 0.58
CA ARG A 30 -0.94 -8.26 -0.45
C ARG A 30 -0.76 -7.58 -1.82
N ARG A 31 -1.70 -6.72 -2.22
CA ARG A 31 -1.58 -5.99 -3.50
C ARG A 31 -0.38 -5.05 -3.51
N LEU A 32 -0.15 -4.33 -2.42
CA LEU A 32 1.03 -3.48 -2.23
C LEU A 32 2.32 -4.28 -2.34
N SER A 33 2.40 -5.42 -1.66
CA SER A 33 3.58 -6.30 -1.71
C SER A 33 3.87 -6.78 -3.15
N CYS A 34 2.84 -7.18 -3.89
CA CYS A 34 3.01 -7.63 -5.28
C CYS A 34 3.37 -6.49 -6.23
N ALA A 35 2.73 -5.33 -6.10
CA ALA A 35 3.05 -4.14 -6.87
C ALA A 35 4.48 -3.64 -6.62
N ALA A 36 4.91 -3.64 -5.35
CA ALA A 36 6.28 -3.28 -4.98
C ALA A 36 7.31 -4.24 -5.55
N GLY A 37 7.00 -5.54 -5.54
CA GLY A 37 7.77 -6.56 -6.23
C GLY A 37 7.96 -6.30 -7.71
N GLY A 38 6.89 -5.97 -8.43
CA GLY A 38 6.92 -5.60 -9.85
C GLY A 38 7.64 -4.28 -10.13
N ALA A 39 7.57 -3.33 -9.20
CA ALA A 39 8.30 -2.07 -9.26
C ALA A 39 9.78 -2.17 -8.86
N GLY A 40 10.22 -3.30 -8.27
CA GLY A 40 11.57 -3.43 -7.74
C GLY A 40 11.83 -2.56 -6.51
N ILE A 41 10.80 -2.31 -5.70
CA ILE A 41 10.79 -1.42 -4.54
C ILE A 41 10.53 -2.20 -3.26
N ARG A 42 11.15 -1.81 -2.15
CA ARG A 42 10.84 -2.33 -0.82
C ARG A 42 9.81 -1.43 -0.14
N LEU A 43 8.73 -2.02 0.35
CA LEU A 43 7.75 -1.29 1.15
C LEU A 43 7.98 -1.48 2.63
N MET A 44 7.93 -0.37 3.36
CA MET A 44 7.78 -0.36 4.80
C MET A 44 6.36 0.07 5.12
N LEU A 45 5.56 -0.86 5.62
CA LEU A 45 4.14 -0.67 5.89
C LEU A 45 3.90 -0.46 7.37
N GLU A 46 3.27 0.67 7.72
CA GLU A 46 2.79 0.93 9.08
C GLU A 46 1.27 0.81 9.11
N VAL A 47 0.72 0.04 10.04
CA VAL A 47 -0.75 -0.14 10.12
C VAL A 47 -1.34 0.78 11.19
N CYS A 48 -2.19 1.71 10.77
CA CYS A 48 -2.98 2.56 11.64
C CYS A 48 -4.44 2.08 11.70
N LYS A 49 -4.87 1.61 12.87
CA LYS A 49 -6.25 1.18 13.11
C LYS A 49 -7.16 2.30 13.61
N ASN A 50 -6.58 3.46 13.97
CA ASN A 50 -7.32 4.58 14.55
C ASN A 50 -7.77 5.57 13.46
N VAL A 51 -8.86 5.21 12.79
CA VAL A 51 -9.41 5.92 11.63
C VAL A 51 -9.94 7.31 11.99
N GLY A 52 -10.49 7.47 13.19
CA GLY A 52 -11.12 8.70 13.66
C GLY A 52 -10.17 9.89 13.80
N ALA A 53 -8.88 9.64 14.01
CA ALA A 53 -7.85 10.68 14.10
C ALA A 53 -7.42 11.22 12.71
N LEU A 54 -7.74 10.52 11.63
CA LEU A 54 -7.26 10.82 10.28
C LEU A 54 -8.35 11.40 9.36
N GLY A 55 -9.59 11.54 9.84
CA GLY A 55 -10.70 12.09 9.05
C GLY A 55 -11.13 11.22 7.86
N ILE A 56 -10.78 9.94 7.86
CA ILE A 56 -11.11 8.99 6.78
C ILE A 56 -12.46 8.34 7.10
N ALA A 57 -13.39 8.36 6.14
CA ALA A 57 -14.68 7.69 6.32
C ALA A 57 -14.51 6.17 6.30
N TYR A 58 -15.30 5.45 7.11
CA TYR A 58 -15.27 3.99 7.16
C TYR A 58 -15.52 3.34 5.78
N ALA A 59 -16.32 3.99 4.93
CA ALA A 59 -16.63 3.51 3.58
C ALA A 59 -15.41 3.54 2.63
N ASP A 60 -14.41 4.38 2.92
CA ASP A 60 -13.23 4.57 2.07
C ASP A 60 -12.06 3.66 2.49
N MET A 61 -12.28 2.78 3.47
CA MET A 61 -11.27 1.84 3.96
C MET A 61 -11.24 0.54 3.13
N PRO A 62 -10.05 -0.05 2.92
CA PRO A 62 -8.75 0.38 3.44
C PRO A 62 -8.20 1.58 2.65
N ALA A 63 -7.45 2.44 3.33
CA ALA A 63 -6.77 3.57 2.71
C ALA A 63 -5.24 3.42 2.83
N VAL A 64 -4.51 3.97 1.87
CA VAL A 64 -3.05 4.00 1.86
C VAL A 64 -2.61 5.46 1.88
N LEU A 65 -1.76 5.80 2.83
CA LEU A 65 -1.19 7.12 2.98
C LEU A 65 0.30 7.07 2.65
N HIS A 66 0.76 8.13 1.98
CA HIS A 66 2.17 8.43 1.76
C HIS A 66 2.42 9.83 2.28
N GLU A 67 3.38 9.97 3.19
CA GLU A 67 3.69 11.25 3.86
C GLU A 67 2.45 11.92 4.49
N GLY A 68 1.56 11.13 5.08
CA GLY A 68 0.32 11.59 5.71
C GLY A 68 -0.81 11.98 4.74
N LYS A 69 -0.61 11.89 3.42
CA LYS A 69 -1.64 12.14 2.40
C LYS A 69 -2.25 10.84 1.92
N VAL A 70 -3.58 10.77 1.82
CA VAL A 70 -4.28 9.63 1.23
C VAL A 70 -4.00 9.58 -0.26
N ILE A 71 -3.43 8.47 -0.72
CA ILE A 71 -3.12 8.22 -2.13
C ILE A 71 -4.11 7.25 -2.73
N PHE A 72 -4.49 6.23 -1.96
CA PHE A 72 -5.47 5.24 -2.36
C PHE A 72 -6.54 5.07 -1.29
N SER A 73 -7.77 4.85 -1.74
CA SER A 73 -8.90 4.43 -0.92
C SER A 73 -9.55 3.18 -1.55
N GLY A 74 -10.18 2.35 -0.72
CA GLY A 74 -10.77 1.09 -1.16
C GLY A 74 -9.73 0.05 -1.61
N LEU A 75 -9.99 -0.65 -2.72
CA LEU A 75 -9.12 -1.73 -3.22
C LEU A 75 -8.76 -1.50 -4.70
N PRO A 76 -7.81 -0.62 -5.00
CA PRO A 76 -7.34 -0.35 -6.37
C PRO A 76 -6.61 -1.56 -6.94
N ARG A 77 -6.54 -1.65 -8.27
CA ARG A 77 -5.86 -2.77 -8.94
C ARG A 77 -4.36 -2.76 -8.65
N THR A 78 -3.74 -3.93 -8.68
CA THR A 78 -2.29 -4.06 -8.40
C THR A 78 -1.46 -3.26 -9.39
N GLU A 79 -1.88 -3.21 -10.65
CA GLU A 79 -1.20 -2.49 -11.73
C GLU A 79 -1.21 -0.97 -11.49
N GLU A 80 -2.31 -0.42 -10.97
CA GLU A 80 -2.42 1.01 -10.64
C GLU A 80 -1.45 1.37 -9.50
N ILE A 81 -1.36 0.52 -8.48
CA ILE A 81 -0.41 0.68 -7.38
C ILE A 81 1.03 0.63 -7.91
N GLU A 82 1.34 -0.33 -8.79
CA GLU A 82 2.69 -0.50 -9.35
C GLU A 82 3.10 0.71 -10.19
N VAL A 83 2.22 1.23 -11.03
CA VAL A 83 2.48 2.43 -11.84
C VAL A 83 2.77 3.63 -10.93
N TRP A 84 1.99 3.83 -9.88
CA TRP A 84 2.24 4.90 -8.92
C TRP A 84 3.56 4.73 -8.18
N LEU A 85 3.87 3.52 -7.73
CA LEU A 85 5.14 3.20 -7.05
C LEU A 85 6.36 3.52 -7.92
N LYS A 86 6.29 3.22 -9.22
CA LYS A 86 7.36 3.55 -10.19
C LYS A 86 7.55 5.05 -10.41
N GLN A 87 6.59 5.91 -10.05
CA GLN A 87 6.73 7.37 -10.16
C GLN A 87 7.45 8.00 -8.96
N LEU A 88 7.68 7.24 -7.89
CA LEU A 88 8.32 7.72 -6.66
C LEU A 88 9.84 7.49 -6.61
N VAL A 89 10.38 6.82 -7.63
CA VAL A 89 11.78 6.41 -7.76
C VAL A 89 12.43 6.97 -8.99
#